data_AF-A0A9N9B0F5-F1
#
_entry.id   AF-A0A9N9B0F5-F1
#
_cell.length_a   1.000
_cell.length_b   1.000
_cell.length_c   1.000
_cell.angle_alpha   90.00
_cell.angle_beta   90.00
_cell.angle_gamma   90.00
#
_symmetry.space_group_name_H-M   'P 1'
#
loop_
_entity.id
_entity.type
_entity.pdbx_description
1 polymer ?
#
loop_
_entity_poly.entity_id
_entity_poly.type
_entity_poly.pdbx_seq_one_letter_code
_entity_poly.pdbx_strand_id
1 'polypeptide(L)'
;MNAFLIFSRLYRQKNPGNRFTPEEIGLKWRSMSARERERYFEDSNRIKNQFKLENPNFKEKRIRLVRRKNKKFMNSSPEKMQDEQLFKEYTNKSPEKMQEKKPTNP
;
A
#
# COMPACT_ATOMS: atom_id res chain seq x y z
N MET A 1 -3.38 -19.94 3.40
CA MET A 1 -2.73 -18.78 2.73
C MET A 1 -2.96 -18.86 1.22
N ASN A 2 -3.21 -17.74 0.52
CA ASN A 2 -3.44 -17.72 -0.94
C ASN A 2 -2.11 -17.77 -1.72
N ALA A 3 -2.10 -18.33 -2.93
CA ALA A 3 -0.96 -18.46 -3.83
C ALA A 3 -0.23 -17.12 -4.05
N PHE A 4 -0.98 -16.03 -4.29
CA PHE A 4 -0.40 -14.69 -4.42
C PHE A 4 0.36 -14.24 -3.17
N LEU A 5 -0.15 -14.55 -1.97
CA LEU A 5 0.51 -14.17 -0.72
C LEU A 5 1.80 -14.96 -0.50
N ILE A 6 1.82 -16.24 -0.90
CA ILE A 6 3.02 -17.09 -0.86
C ILE A 6 4.06 -16.52 -1.83
N PHE A 7 3.66 -16.22 -3.07
CA PHE A 7 4.52 -15.57 -4.04
C PHE A 7 5.06 -14.24 -3.54
N SER A 8 4.20 -13.34 -3.07
CA SER A 8 4.57 -12.00 -2.60
C SER A 8 5.62 -12.06 -1.48
N ARG A 9 5.43 -12.98 -0.51
CA ARG A 9 6.39 -13.23 0.56
C ARG A 9 7.75 -13.67 0.00
N LEU A 10 7.76 -14.70 -0.84
CA LEU A 10 9.00 -15.25 -1.41
C LEU A 10 9.71 -14.25 -2.33
N TYR A 11 8.95 -13.47 -3.09
CA TYR A 11 9.49 -12.45 -3.98
C TYR A 11 10.23 -11.36 -3.22
N ARG A 12 9.65 -10.88 -2.10
CA ARG A 12 10.32 -9.91 -1.21
C ARG A 12 11.56 -10.51 -0.54
N GLN A 13 11.49 -11.76 -0.10
CA GLN A 13 12.64 -12.44 0.52
C GLN A 13 13.82 -12.63 -0.44
N LYS A 14 13.55 -12.90 -1.73
CA LYS A 14 14.59 -13.05 -2.76
C LYS A 14 15.23 -11.73 -3.19
N ASN A 15 14.60 -10.60 -2.86
CA ASN A 15 15.04 -9.27 -3.25
C ASN A 15 15.15 -8.38 -2.00
N PRO A 16 16.00 -8.75 -1.03
CA PRO A 16 16.18 -7.97 0.19
C PRO A 16 16.72 -6.59 -0.17
N GLY A 17 16.15 -5.53 0.43
CA GLY A 17 16.52 -4.14 0.16
C GLY A 17 15.58 -3.41 -0.80
N ASN A 18 14.85 -4.12 -1.65
CA ASN A 18 13.86 -3.50 -2.53
C ASN A 18 12.50 -3.39 -1.83
N ARG A 19 12.03 -2.15 -1.64
CA ARG A 19 10.69 -1.88 -1.12
C ARG A 19 9.66 -1.90 -2.25
N PHE A 20 9.30 -3.11 -2.71
CA PHE A 20 8.25 -3.23 -3.73
C PHE A 20 6.90 -2.76 -3.20
N THR A 21 6.19 -1.96 -3.98
CA THR A 21 4.79 -1.63 -3.71
C THR A 21 3.89 -2.85 -3.95
N PRO A 22 2.70 -2.92 -3.32
CA PRO A 22 1.72 -3.98 -3.63
C PRO A 22 1.35 -4.04 -5.11
N GLU A 23 1.31 -2.89 -5.78
CA GLU A 23 1.00 -2.75 -7.21
C GLU A 23 2.05 -3.43 -8.09
N GLU A 24 3.34 -3.19 -7.81
CA GLU A 24 4.47 -3.79 -8.54
C GLU A 24 4.48 -5.31 -8.42
N ILE A 25 4.26 -5.82 -7.20
CA ILE A 25 4.16 -7.27 -6.99
C ILE A 25 2.94 -7.85 -7.70
N GLY A 26 1.83 -7.13 -7.70
CA GLY A 26 0.62 -7.50 -8.44
C GLY A 26 0.87 -7.58 -9.95
N LEU A 27 1.61 -6.62 -10.52
CA LEU A 27 2.01 -6.64 -11.92
C LEU A 27 2.90 -7.83 -12.23
N LYS A 28 3.93 -8.09 -11.40
CA LYS A 28 4.79 -9.25 -11.57
C LYS A 28 4.02 -10.57 -11.51
N TRP A 29 3.09 -10.71 -10.58
CA TRP A 29 2.24 -11.91 -10.49
C TRP A 29 1.39 -12.12 -11.75
N ARG A 30 0.82 -11.04 -12.31
CA ARG A 30 0.00 -11.12 -13.52
C ARG A 30 0.80 -11.38 -14.79
N SER A 31 2.07 -10.96 -14.84
CA SER A 31 2.94 -11.22 -15.98
C SER A 31 3.51 -12.64 -16.01
N MET A 32 3.40 -13.40 -14.92
CA MET A 32 3.83 -14.80 -14.87
C MET A 32 2.87 -15.72 -15.65
N SER A 33 3.47 -16.67 -16.35
CA SER A 33 2.75 -17.74 -17.03
C SER A 33 1.97 -18.62 -16.03
N ALA A 34 0.99 -19.37 -16.54
CA ALA A 34 0.22 -20.30 -15.71
C ALA A 34 1.14 -21.35 -15.05
N ARG A 35 2.10 -21.88 -15.80
CA ARG A 35 3.09 -22.86 -15.32
C ARG A 35 3.97 -22.33 -14.20
N GLU A 36 4.40 -21.08 -14.28
CA GLU A 36 5.18 -20.46 -13.19
C GLU A 36 4.32 -20.21 -11.94
N ARG A 37 3.02 -19.98 -12.11
CA ARG A 37 2.08 -19.78 -10.99
C ARG A 37 1.66 -21.09 -10.34
N GLU A 38 1.67 -22.19 -11.08
CA GLU A 38 1.23 -23.53 -10.67
C GLU A 38 1.83 -23.94 -9.32
N ARG A 39 3.16 -23.86 -9.16
CA ARG A 39 3.83 -24.19 -7.89
C ARG A 39 3.25 -23.46 -6.67
N TYR A 40 2.86 -22.18 -6.84
CA TYR A 40 2.30 -21.39 -5.74
C TYR A 40 0.86 -21.77 -5.45
N PHE A 41 0.12 -22.24 -6.46
CA PHE A 41 -1.21 -22.81 -6.27
C PHE A 41 -1.14 -24.16 -5.57
N GLU A 42 -0.20 -25.02 -5.94
CA GLU A 42 0.08 -26.29 -5.26
C GLU A 42 0.42 -26.07 -3.78
N ASP A 43 1.37 -25.17 -3.49
CA ASP A 43 1.71 -24.80 -2.12
C ASP A 43 0.51 -24.24 -1.36
N SER A 44 -0.29 -23.38 -2.00
CA SER A 44 -1.51 -22.83 -1.39
C SER A 44 -2.52 -23.92 -1.04
N ASN A 45 -2.69 -24.90 -1.93
CA ASN A 45 -3.59 -26.03 -1.71
C ASN A 45 -3.07 -26.95 -0.62
N ARG A 46 -1.77 -27.27 -0.60
CA ARG A 46 -1.13 -28.06 0.47
C ARG A 46 -1.38 -27.42 1.83
N ILE A 47 -1.13 -26.12 1.97
CA ILE A 47 -1.33 -25.39 3.23
C ILE A 47 -2.81 -25.38 3.63
N LYS A 48 -3.73 -25.15 2.68
CA LYS A 48 -5.18 -25.18 2.97
C LYS A 48 -5.64 -26.55 3.42
N ASN A 49 -5.16 -27.62 2.77
CA ASN A 49 -5.53 -28.99 3.10
C ASN A 49 -4.97 -29.38 4.47
N GLN A 50 -3.70 -29.08 4.74
CA GLN A 50 -3.09 -29.30 6.04
C GLN A 50 -3.88 -28.58 7.14
N PHE A 51 -4.19 -27.30 6.95
CA PHE A 51 -4.97 -26.54 7.94
C PHE A 51 -6.36 -27.15 8.19
N LYS A 52 -7.05 -27.63 7.15
CA LYS A 52 -8.35 -28.30 7.30
C LYS A 52 -8.25 -29.62 8.06
N LEU A 53 -7.20 -30.40 7.82
CA LEU A 53 -6.95 -31.66 8.52
C LEU A 53 -6.66 -31.42 10.01
N GLU A 54 -5.83 -30.42 10.31
CA GLU A 54 -5.48 -30.04 11.68
C GLU A 54 -6.63 -29.34 12.42
N ASN A 55 -7.58 -28.73 11.69
CA ASN A 55 -8.65 -27.92 12.27
C ASN A 55 -10.03 -28.26 11.64
N PRO A 56 -10.54 -29.49 11.83
CA PRO A 56 -11.77 -29.95 11.14
C PRO A 56 -13.03 -29.15 11.50
N ASN A 57 -13.07 -28.56 12.70
CA ASN A 57 -14.20 -27.76 13.19
C ASN A 57 -14.06 -26.26 12.90
N PHE A 58 -12.98 -25.84 12.24
CA PHE A 58 -12.77 -24.43 11.94
C PHE A 58 -13.78 -23.93 10.90
N LYS A 59 -14.54 -22.89 11.27
CA LYS A 59 -15.44 -22.16 10.37
C LYS A 59 -14.94 -20.72 10.25
N GLU A 60 -14.71 -20.27 9.02
CA GLU A 60 -14.32 -18.89 8.75
C GLU A 60 -15.46 -17.93 9.12
N LYS A 61 -15.24 -17.11 10.15
CA LYS A 61 -16.20 -16.09 10.58
C LYS A 61 -15.95 -14.80 9.80
N ARG A 62 -16.79 -14.46 8.82
CA ARG A 62 -16.79 -13.12 8.22
C ARG A 62 -17.50 -12.13 9.13
N ILE A 63 -16.75 -11.26 9.79
CA ILE A 63 -17.31 -10.14 10.55
C ILE A 63 -17.95 -9.17 9.55
N ARG A 64 -19.29 -9.10 9.55
CA ARG A 64 -20.02 -8.08 8.78
C ARG A 64 -19.95 -6.77 9.57
N LEU A 65 -18.93 -5.96 9.29
CA LEU A 65 -18.94 -4.56 9.73
C LEU A 65 -20.10 -3.85 9.03
N VAL A 66 -21.14 -3.52 9.79
CA VAL A 66 -22.23 -2.66 9.32
C VAL A 66 -21.63 -1.28 9.05
N ARG A 67 -21.36 -0.99 7.77
CA ARG A 67 -20.91 0.34 7.35
C ARG A 67 -22.05 1.33 7.59
N ARG A 68 -22.01 2.04 8.72
CA ARG A 68 -22.90 3.20 8.95
C ARG A 68 -22.57 4.27 7.92
N LYS A 69 -23.49 4.53 7.00
CA LYS A 69 -23.38 5.60 5.99
C LYS A 69 -23.64 6.98 6.61
N ASN A 70 -22.81 7.44 7.56
CA ASN A 70 -22.89 8.81 8.04
C ASN A 70 -21.80 9.66 7.37
N LYS A 71 -22.11 10.15 6.17
CA LYS A 71 -21.23 10.98 5.33
C LYS A 71 -21.29 12.48 5.69
N LYS A 72 -21.52 12.84 6.96
CA LYS A 72 -21.78 14.24 7.37
C LYS A 72 -21.08 14.76 8.64
N PHE A 73 -20.09 14.08 9.20
CA PHE A 73 -19.44 14.54 10.46
C PHE A 73 -17.91 14.49 10.47
N MET A 74 -17.24 14.81 9.35
CA MET A 74 -15.76 14.93 9.33
C MET A 74 -15.24 16.23 8.71
N ASN A 75 -16.09 17.26 8.62
CA ASN A 75 -15.68 18.61 8.20
C ASN A 75 -15.66 19.64 9.34
N SER A 76 -15.73 19.19 10.59
CA SER A 76 -15.71 20.10 11.75
C SER A 76 -14.69 19.66 12.80
N SER A 77 -13.48 19.26 12.37
CA SER A 77 -12.33 19.28 13.27
C SER A 77 -11.63 20.64 13.15
N PRO A 78 -11.59 21.46 14.21
CA PRO A 78 -10.94 22.77 14.20
C PRO A 78 -9.47 22.75 13.79
N GLU A 79 -8.78 21.63 13.98
CA GLU A 79 -7.35 21.47 13.65
C GLU A 79 -7.06 21.66 12.15
N LYS A 80 -7.96 21.21 11.26
CA LYS A 80 -7.71 21.30 9.80
C LYS A 80 -7.78 22.73 9.24
N MET A 81 -8.48 23.64 9.92
CA MET A 81 -8.51 25.05 9.52
C MET A 81 -7.21 25.78 9.88
N GLN A 82 -6.54 25.38 10.97
CA GLN A 82 -5.27 25.99 11.37
C GLN A 82 -4.15 25.58 10.41
N ASP A 83 -4.10 24.32 10.01
CA ASP A 83 -3.13 23.83 9.03
C ASP A 83 -3.30 24.47 7.65
N GLU A 84 -4.55 24.69 7.21
CA GLU A 84 -4.83 25.34 5.92
C GLU A 84 -4.51 26.85 5.93
N GLN A 85 -4.72 27.52 7.07
CA GLN A 85 -4.32 28.92 7.26
C GLN A 85 -2.79 29.06 7.33
N LEU A 86 -2.11 28.16 8.06
CA LEU A 86 -0.65 28.12 8.16
C LEU A 86 0.00 27.83 6.79
N PHE A 87 -0.58 26.91 6.01
CA PHE A 87 -0.11 26.60 4.66
C PHE A 87 -0.28 27.80 3.71
N LYS A 88 -1.42 28.51 3.76
CA LYS A 88 -1.66 29.74 2.97
C LYS A 88 -0.72 30.88 3.36
N GLU A 89 -0.35 30.99 4.63
CA GLU A 89 0.63 31.99 5.08
C GLU A 89 2.05 31.64 4.59
N TYR A 90 2.42 30.35 4.59
CA TYR A 90 3.70 29.88 4.05
C TYR A 90 3.81 30.06 2.52
N THR A 91 2.73 29.87 1.77
CA THR A 91 2.76 30.01 0.30
C THR A 91 2.74 31.47 -0.18
N ASN A 92 2.21 32.40 0.63
CA ASN A 92 2.18 33.83 0.28
C ASN A 92 3.47 34.58 0.67
N LYS A 93 4.39 33.94 1.38
CA LYS A 93 5.74 34.47 1.67
C LYS A 93 6.79 33.71 0.86
N SER A 94 6.67 33.73 -0.47
CA SER A 94 7.79 33.37 -1.35
C SER A 94 8.56 34.65 -1.75
N PRO A 95 9.87 34.76 -1.48
CA PRO A 95 10.65 35.94 -1.79
C PRO A 95 11.03 35.94 -3.28
N GLU A 96 10.20 36.55 -4.13
CA GLU A 96 10.69 37.09 -5.39
C GLU A 96 11.57 38.30 -5.10
N LYS A 97 12.89 38.09 -5.09
CA LYS A 97 13.92 38.92 -5.72
C LYS A 97 15.31 38.46 -5.24
N MET A 98 15.81 37.37 -5.81
CA MET A 98 17.26 37.25 -6.04
C MET A 98 17.50 37.32 -7.54
N GLN A 99 17.56 38.56 -8.04
CA GLN A 99 18.14 38.84 -9.34
C GLN A 99 19.61 38.44 -9.29
N GLU A 100 20.02 37.54 -10.18
CA GLU A 100 21.42 37.35 -10.56
C GLU A 100 22.02 38.70 -10.93
N LYS A 101 22.89 39.24 -10.08
CA LYS A 101 23.89 40.22 -10.51
C LYS A 101 25.20 39.47 -10.69
N LYS A 102 25.56 39.23 -11.96
CA LYS A 102 26.91 38.86 -12.37
C LYS A 102 27.88 39.96 -11.91
N PRO A 103 29.03 39.63 -11.29
CA PRO A 103 30.12 40.58 -11.20
C PRO A 103 30.90 40.57 -12.53
N THR A 104 30.73 41.62 -13.30
CA THR A 104 31.75 42.11 -14.25
C THR A 104 32.86 42.72 -13.41
N ASN A 105 34.10 42.28 -13.58
CA ASN A 105 35.27 42.98 -13.05
C ASN A 105 36.10 43.55 -14.21
N PRO A 106 36.58 44.80 -14.10
CA PRO A 106 37.53 45.41 -15.03
C PRO A 106 38.95 44.86 -14.88
#